data_AF-A0A3E1EC79-F1
#
_entry.id   AF-A0A3E1EC79-F1
#
_cell.length_a   1.000
_cell.length_b   1.000
_cell.length_c   1.000
_cell.angle_alpha   90.00
_cell.angle_beta   90.00
_cell.angle_gamma   90.00
#
_symmetry.space_group_name_H-M   'P 1'
#
loop_
_entity.id
_entity.type
_entity.pdbx_description
1 polymer ?
#
loop_
_entity_poly.entity_id
_entity_poly.type
_entity_poly.pdbx_seq_one_letter_code
_entity_poly.pdbx_strand_id
1 'polypeptide(L)'
;MAETPANPPPEDEAAIIRQGVTAAIKQTLEPAAVQRAYPGHFTIVADGHWFGQEATWPGLDSWQMAGAYLLLGRAQLVRDYFDYVEASQRADGNIPYAIIPANGPPEHATTYNKGMRYPEDVFVFDPKREGYKPRKWIGSCSHWIAMINPLGTLAAVSYVLLGDEFFTATGDQAWLTAKLPSLERAAKYLLSRKSTNGLIAGAGFYT
;
A
#
# COMPACT_ATOMS: atom_id res chain seq x y z
N MET A 1 -33.66 51.02 -1.06
CA MET A 1 -32.93 49.77 -1.36
C MET A 1 -32.44 49.22 -0.05
N ALA A 2 -32.84 48.00 0.32
CA ALA A 2 -32.38 47.36 1.55
C ALA A 2 -30.95 46.85 1.33
N GLU A 3 -30.03 47.21 2.23
CA GLU A 3 -28.68 46.67 2.24
C GLU A 3 -28.75 45.15 2.41
N THR A 4 -28.12 44.44 1.48
CA THR A 4 -27.90 43.00 1.60
C THR A 4 -27.02 42.77 2.83
N PRO A 5 -27.41 41.90 3.79
CA PRO A 5 -26.56 41.64 4.94
C PRO A 5 -25.22 41.10 4.47
N ALA A 6 -24.14 41.70 4.98
CA ALA A 6 -22.78 41.25 4.69
C ALA A 6 -22.65 39.76 4.99
N ASN A 7 -22.07 39.01 4.05
CA ASN A 7 -21.72 37.62 4.29
C ASN A 7 -20.92 37.52 5.60
N PRO A 8 -21.20 36.53 6.45
CA PRO A 8 -20.38 36.30 7.64
C PRO A 8 -18.90 36.17 7.20
N PRO A 9 -17.95 36.63 8.03
CA PRO A 9 -16.54 36.51 7.71
C PRO A 9 -16.22 35.04 7.43
N PRO A 10 -15.33 34.73 6.47
CA PRO A 10 -14.95 33.35 6.17
C PRO A 10 -14.51 32.68 7.48
N GLU A 11 -15.09 31.51 7.77
CA GLU A 11 -14.62 30.64 8.85
C GLU A 11 -13.09 30.52 8.74
N ASP A 12 -12.39 30.58 9.88
CA ASP A 12 -10.93 30.47 9.92
C ASP A 12 -10.49 29.23 9.14
N GLU A 13 -9.90 29.42 7.96
CA GLU A 13 -9.51 28.35 7.04
C GLU A 13 -8.61 27.32 7.73
N ALA A 14 -7.77 27.79 8.68
CA ALA A 14 -6.93 26.91 9.47
C ALA A 14 -7.75 26.02 10.43
N ALA A 15 -8.88 26.50 10.94
CA ALA A 15 -9.80 25.70 11.74
C ALA A 15 -10.49 24.62 10.89
N ILE A 16 -10.93 24.95 9.68
CA ILE A 16 -11.51 23.99 8.73
C ILE A 16 -10.49 22.89 8.39
N ILE A 17 -9.26 23.27 8.06
CA ILE A 17 -8.19 22.29 7.76
C ILE A 17 -7.95 21.37 8.95
N ARG A 18 -7.82 21.93 10.16
CA ARG A 18 -7.63 21.12 11.38
C ARG A 18 -8.80 20.17 11.64
N GLN A 19 -10.03 20.63 11.42
CA GLN A 19 -11.21 19.79 11.58
C GLN A 19 -11.22 18.66 10.55
N GLY A 20 -10.95 18.96 9.28
CA GLY A 20 -10.86 17.97 8.21
C GLY A 20 -9.79 16.91 8.46
N VAL A 21 -8.58 17.33 8.84
CA VAL A 21 -7.49 16.41 9.20
C VAL A 21 -7.87 15.55 10.41
N THR A 22 -8.46 16.15 11.45
CA THR A 22 -8.93 15.41 12.63
C THR A 22 -9.98 14.37 12.27
N ALA A 23 -10.91 14.70 11.37
CA ALA A 23 -11.93 13.78 10.89
C ALA A 23 -11.31 12.63 10.08
N ALA A 24 -10.40 12.92 9.15
CA ALA A 24 -9.71 11.88 8.36
C ALA A 24 -8.94 10.89 9.26
N ILE A 25 -8.28 11.38 10.31
CA ILE A 25 -7.60 10.52 11.28
C ILE A 25 -8.61 9.62 12.00
N LYS A 26 -9.63 10.21 12.63
CA LYS A 26 -10.56 9.49 13.51
C LYS A 26 -11.54 8.58 12.78
N GLN A 27 -11.95 8.96 11.57
CA GLN A 27 -12.98 8.26 10.81
C GLN A 27 -12.39 7.29 9.79
N THR A 28 -11.13 7.45 9.40
CA THR A 28 -10.50 6.62 8.35
C THR A 28 -9.25 5.92 8.83
N LEU A 29 -8.20 6.65 9.21
CA LEU A 29 -6.89 6.04 9.53
C LEU A 29 -6.93 5.20 10.81
N GLU A 30 -7.50 5.70 11.90
CA GLU A 30 -7.55 4.95 13.16
C GLU A 30 -8.38 3.66 13.04
N PRO A 31 -9.60 3.66 12.49
CA PRO A 31 -10.38 2.43 12.31
C PRO A 31 -9.74 1.44 11.34
N ALA A 32 -9.07 1.93 10.29
CA ALA A 32 -8.43 1.09 9.28
C ALA A 32 -7.21 0.32 9.82
N ALA A 33 -6.52 0.83 10.85
CA ALA A 33 -5.31 0.23 11.43
C ALA A 33 -5.59 -1.01 12.30
N VAL A 34 -6.30 -1.98 11.74
CA VAL A 34 -6.88 -3.12 12.45
C VAL A 34 -5.86 -4.13 12.97
N GLN A 35 -4.67 -4.22 12.35
CA GLN A 35 -3.62 -5.21 12.66
C GLN A 35 -4.13 -6.65 12.76
N ARG A 36 -5.21 -6.95 12.04
CA ARG A 36 -5.96 -8.20 12.21
C ARG A 36 -5.25 -9.38 11.56
N ALA A 37 -4.78 -9.17 10.32
CA ALA A 37 -4.31 -10.27 9.49
C ALA A 37 -2.83 -10.59 9.74
N TYR A 38 -2.03 -9.56 10.04
CA TYR A 38 -0.62 -9.58 10.45
C TYR A 38 -0.30 -8.25 11.19
N PRO A 39 0.80 -8.15 11.97
CA PRO A 39 1.22 -6.88 12.57
C PRO A 39 1.48 -5.84 11.49
N GLY A 40 1.04 -4.60 11.65
CA GLY A 40 1.14 -3.61 10.57
C GLY A 40 0.01 -3.67 9.53
N HIS A 41 -0.91 -4.64 9.62
CA HIS A 41 -2.05 -4.70 8.70
C HIS A 41 -3.02 -3.53 8.91
N PHE A 42 -3.43 -2.91 7.81
CA PHE A 42 -4.52 -1.96 7.76
C PHE A 42 -5.35 -2.13 6.48
N THR A 43 -6.63 -1.80 6.54
CA THR A 43 -7.54 -1.85 5.38
C THR A 43 -7.53 -0.52 4.64
N ILE A 44 -7.83 -0.51 3.33
CA ILE A 44 -7.90 0.76 2.57
C ILE A 44 -9.22 1.52 2.73
N VAL A 45 -10.25 0.85 3.26
CA VAL A 45 -11.50 1.46 3.73
C VAL A 45 -11.63 1.19 5.22
N ALA A 46 -12.16 2.16 5.98
CA ALA A 46 -12.25 2.11 7.44
C ALA A 46 -12.85 0.80 8.00
N ASP A 47 -13.80 0.21 7.28
CA ASP A 47 -14.47 -1.06 7.65
C ASP A 47 -13.96 -2.30 6.88
N GLY A 48 -13.11 -2.09 5.86
CA GLY A 48 -12.61 -3.13 4.97
C GLY A 48 -13.66 -3.81 4.08
N HIS A 49 -14.88 -3.26 3.96
CA HIS A 49 -15.99 -3.93 3.26
C HIS A 49 -15.71 -4.16 1.77
N TRP A 50 -15.26 -3.11 1.06
CA TRP A 50 -15.14 -3.14 -0.40
C TRP A 50 -13.87 -3.81 -0.94
N PHE A 51 -12.81 -3.83 -0.14
CA PHE A 51 -11.47 -4.23 -0.60
C PHE A 51 -10.89 -5.40 0.19
N GLY A 52 -11.73 -6.10 0.94
CA GLY A 52 -11.35 -7.27 1.72
C GLY A 52 -10.78 -6.92 3.09
N GLN A 53 -11.24 -7.64 4.10
CA GLN A 53 -10.88 -7.41 5.50
C GLN A 53 -9.48 -7.91 5.89
N GLU A 54 -8.84 -8.70 5.04
CA GLU A 54 -7.49 -9.23 5.24
C GLU A 54 -6.57 -8.96 4.04
N ALA A 55 -7.04 -8.22 3.04
CA ALA A 55 -6.23 -7.87 1.89
C ALA A 55 -5.28 -6.70 2.21
N THR A 56 -4.24 -6.59 1.40
CA THR A 56 -3.32 -5.45 1.40
C THR A 56 -3.12 -5.00 -0.03
N TRP A 57 -3.05 -3.69 -0.26
CA TRP A 57 -3.05 -3.13 -1.61
C TRP A 57 -1.85 -2.19 -1.84
N PRO A 58 -0.62 -2.72 -1.95
CA PRO A 58 0.59 -1.88 -2.09
C PRO A 58 0.56 -0.99 -3.34
N GLY A 59 -0.14 -1.42 -4.39
CA GLY A 59 -0.33 -0.66 -5.62
C GLY A 59 -1.60 0.19 -5.64
N LEU A 60 -2.22 0.46 -4.49
CA LEU A 60 -3.35 1.41 -4.33
C LEU A 60 -3.07 2.31 -3.10
N ASP A 61 -4.12 2.64 -2.33
CA ASP A 61 -4.10 3.61 -1.23
C ASP A 61 -3.16 3.23 -0.07
N SER A 62 -2.67 1.98 -0.02
CA SER A 62 -1.89 1.53 1.14
C SER A 62 -0.58 2.29 1.33
N TRP A 63 0.06 2.76 0.25
CA TRP A 63 1.26 3.59 0.37
C TRP A 63 0.95 4.96 0.98
N GLN A 64 -0.09 5.64 0.50
CA GLN A 64 -0.48 6.96 1.02
C GLN A 64 -0.89 6.87 2.50
N MET A 65 -1.60 5.79 2.87
CA MET A 65 -1.95 5.53 4.27
C MET A 65 -0.71 5.23 5.12
N ALA A 66 0.25 4.45 4.63
CA ALA A 66 1.51 4.20 5.32
C ALA A 66 2.28 5.52 5.59
N GLY A 67 2.38 6.40 4.59
CA GLY A 67 2.93 7.75 4.77
C GLY A 67 2.18 8.57 5.82
N ALA A 68 0.85 8.53 5.81
CA ALA A 68 0.04 9.21 6.83
C ALA A 68 0.28 8.64 8.24
N TYR A 69 0.45 7.32 8.39
CA TYR A 69 0.80 6.72 9.67
C TYR A 69 2.19 7.13 10.16
N LEU A 70 3.17 7.33 9.26
CA LEU A 70 4.47 7.90 9.65
C LEU A 70 4.31 9.31 10.23
N LEU A 71 3.50 10.16 9.60
CA LEU A 71 3.20 11.51 10.11
C LEU A 71 2.50 11.50 11.47
N LEU A 72 1.74 10.44 11.77
CA LEU A 72 1.11 10.20 13.07
C LEU A 72 2.03 9.52 14.11
N GLY A 73 3.32 9.34 13.79
CA GLY A 73 4.29 8.71 14.69
C GLY A 73 4.13 7.19 14.81
N ARG A 74 3.35 6.55 13.94
CA ARG A 74 3.10 5.09 13.96
C ARG A 74 4.15 4.32 13.17
N ALA A 75 5.42 4.62 13.40
CA ALA A 75 6.55 4.03 12.67
C ALA A 75 6.56 2.49 12.75
N GLN A 76 6.24 1.91 13.91
CA GLN A 76 6.24 0.44 14.04
C GLN A 76 5.18 -0.24 13.16
N LEU A 77 3.99 0.36 13.03
CA LEU A 77 2.92 -0.14 12.16
C LEU A 77 3.43 -0.20 10.70
N VAL A 78 4.11 0.87 10.27
CA VAL A 78 4.63 0.99 8.90
C VAL A 78 5.81 0.07 8.66
N ARG A 79 6.68 -0.13 9.67
CA ARG A 79 7.76 -1.11 9.61
C ARG A 79 7.23 -2.52 9.40
N ASP A 80 6.23 -2.91 10.18
CA ASP A 80 5.65 -4.25 10.10
C ASP A 80 4.89 -4.45 8.77
N TYR A 81 4.19 -3.41 8.27
CA TYR A 81 3.63 -3.38 6.92
C TYR A 81 4.69 -3.57 5.83
N PHE A 82 5.82 -2.86 5.94
CA PHE A 82 6.90 -2.94 4.97
C PHE A 82 7.50 -4.35 4.92
N ASP A 83 7.73 -4.97 6.07
CA ASP A 83 8.23 -6.35 6.18
C ASP A 83 7.27 -7.35 5.51
N TYR A 84 5.96 -7.14 5.65
CA TYR A 84 4.95 -7.96 4.98
C TYR A 84 4.95 -7.78 3.46
N VAL A 85 5.01 -6.54 2.97
CA VAL A 85 5.06 -6.27 1.53
C VAL A 85 6.36 -6.79 0.92
N GLU A 86 7.48 -6.67 1.62
CA GLU A 86 8.76 -7.25 1.19
C GLU A 86 8.67 -8.76 0.99
N ALA A 87 8.04 -9.48 1.91
CA ALA A 87 7.90 -10.94 1.82
C ALA A 87 7.11 -11.39 0.58
N SER A 88 6.30 -10.50 0.00
CA SER A 88 5.55 -10.75 -1.23
C SER A 88 6.32 -10.45 -2.52
N GLN A 89 7.53 -9.88 -2.42
CA GLN A 89 8.32 -9.50 -3.59
C GLN A 89 8.71 -10.73 -4.41
N ARG A 90 8.46 -10.68 -5.72
CA ARG A 90 8.89 -11.73 -6.65
C ARG A 90 10.40 -11.71 -6.88
N ALA A 91 10.93 -12.83 -7.37
CA ALA A 91 12.35 -12.98 -7.69
C ALA A 91 12.88 -11.96 -8.74
N ASP A 92 12.01 -11.47 -9.63
CA ASP A 92 12.31 -10.42 -10.60
C ASP A 92 12.31 -9.00 -10.00
N GLY A 93 11.98 -8.86 -8.71
CA GLY A 93 11.89 -7.60 -8.00
C GLY A 93 10.51 -6.94 -8.01
N ASN A 94 9.53 -7.52 -8.71
CA ASN A 94 8.18 -6.96 -8.76
C ASN A 94 7.47 -7.04 -7.40
N ILE A 95 6.68 -6.02 -7.09
CA ILE A 95 5.81 -5.97 -5.91
C ILE A 95 4.36 -6.18 -6.37
N PRO A 96 3.59 -7.06 -5.73
CA PRO A 96 2.17 -7.22 -6.01
C PRO A 96 1.37 -5.94 -5.76
N TYR A 97 0.43 -5.61 -6.65
CA TYR A 97 -0.51 -4.50 -6.40
C TYR A 97 -1.57 -4.88 -5.36
N ALA A 98 -1.85 -6.17 -5.22
CA ALA A 98 -2.74 -6.74 -4.21
C ALA A 98 -2.13 -8.00 -3.60
N ILE A 99 -2.30 -8.19 -2.31
CA ILE A 99 -1.89 -9.37 -1.56
C ILE A 99 -3.09 -9.86 -0.76
N ILE A 100 -3.46 -11.13 -0.92
CA ILE A 100 -4.64 -11.73 -0.28
C ILE A 100 -4.31 -13.09 0.38
N PRO A 101 -5.14 -13.57 1.32
CA PRO A 101 -4.95 -14.91 1.90
C PRO A 101 -4.97 -16.01 0.85
N ALA A 102 -4.05 -16.98 0.97
CA ALA A 102 -3.94 -18.13 0.05
C ALA A 102 -4.30 -19.45 0.76
N ASN A 103 -5.52 -19.52 1.30
CA ASN A 103 -6.03 -20.75 1.95
C ASN A 103 -6.38 -21.86 0.93
N GLY A 104 -6.51 -21.50 -0.35
CA GLY A 104 -6.76 -22.37 -1.48
C GLY A 104 -6.53 -21.61 -2.80
N PRO A 105 -6.81 -22.23 -3.96
CA PRO A 105 -6.77 -21.54 -5.24
C PRO A 105 -7.65 -20.27 -5.21
N PRO A 106 -7.21 -19.16 -5.82
CA PRO A 106 -8.00 -17.93 -5.82
C PRO A 106 -9.32 -18.14 -6.54
N GLU A 107 -10.42 -17.82 -5.85
CA GLU A 107 -11.74 -17.71 -6.48
C GLU A 107 -11.71 -16.61 -7.55
N HIS A 108 -12.65 -16.61 -8.49
CA HIS A 108 -12.77 -15.55 -9.49
C HIS A 108 -11.52 -15.34 -10.37
N ALA A 109 -10.75 -16.40 -10.63
CA ALA A 109 -9.59 -16.41 -11.54
C ALA A 109 -9.95 -16.07 -13.00
N THR A 110 -11.22 -15.87 -13.34
CA THR A 110 -11.68 -15.40 -14.66
C THR A 110 -12.09 -13.93 -14.67
N THR A 111 -12.20 -13.28 -13.50
CA THR A 111 -12.62 -11.87 -13.36
C THR A 111 -11.55 -11.05 -12.65
N TYR A 112 -11.74 -10.63 -11.40
CA TYR A 112 -10.84 -9.71 -10.71
C TYR A 112 -9.54 -10.36 -10.20
N ASN A 113 -9.48 -11.69 -10.15
CA ASN A 113 -8.24 -12.44 -9.85
C ASN A 113 -7.56 -13.03 -11.10
N LYS A 114 -7.96 -12.60 -12.31
CA LYS A 114 -7.48 -13.12 -13.61
C LYS A 114 -5.97 -13.07 -13.87
N GLY A 115 -5.21 -12.38 -13.01
CA GLY A 115 -3.76 -12.24 -13.10
C GLY A 115 -2.95 -13.01 -12.03
N MET A 116 -3.59 -13.73 -11.12
CA MET A 116 -2.89 -14.45 -10.05
C MET A 116 -2.24 -15.74 -10.56
N ARG A 117 -0.97 -15.96 -10.25
CA ARG A 117 -0.24 -17.19 -10.60
C ARG A 117 -0.24 -18.13 -9.39
N TYR A 118 -1.30 -18.92 -9.28
CA TYR A 118 -1.40 -19.93 -8.23
C TYR A 118 -0.94 -21.30 -8.76
N PRO A 119 -0.05 -22.02 -8.05
CA PRO A 119 0.51 -21.70 -6.72
C PRO A 119 1.83 -20.92 -6.76
N GLU A 120 2.33 -20.49 -7.92
CA GLU A 120 3.70 -19.99 -8.10
C GLU A 120 4.05 -18.75 -7.28
N ASP A 121 3.08 -17.86 -7.06
CA ASP A 121 3.25 -16.63 -6.28
C ASP A 121 2.78 -16.77 -4.82
N VAL A 122 2.49 -18.00 -4.37
CA VAL A 122 2.15 -18.23 -2.97
C VAL A 122 3.41 -18.14 -2.11
N PHE A 123 3.35 -17.32 -1.06
CA PHE A 123 4.41 -17.19 -0.07
C PHE A 123 3.89 -17.40 1.36
N VAL A 124 4.79 -17.71 2.28
CA VAL A 124 4.48 -17.78 3.72
C VAL A 124 5.10 -16.57 4.40
N PHE A 125 4.28 -15.82 5.13
CA PHE A 125 4.75 -14.75 6.00
C PHE A 125 4.67 -15.18 7.46
N ASP A 126 5.80 -15.16 8.14
CA ASP A 126 5.90 -15.32 9.58
C ASP A 126 6.39 -13.99 10.18
N PRO A 127 5.51 -13.24 10.88
CA PRO A 127 5.88 -11.96 11.45
C PRO A 127 6.79 -12.08 12.67
N LYS A 128 6.98 -13.29 13.23
CA LYS A 128 7.77 -13.52 14.46
C LYS A 128 7.34 -12.60 15.62
N ARG A 129 6.04 -12.33 15.71
CA ARG A 129 5.40 -11.48 16.72
C ARG A 129 4.41 -12.31 17.53
N GLU A 130 4.40 -12.09 18.84
CA GLU A 130 3.46 -12.74 19.74
C GLU A 130 2.01 -12.51 19.28
N GLY A 131 1.18 -13.55 19.36
CA GLY A 131 -0.22 -13.51 18.92
C GLY A 131 -0.45 -13.78 17.44
N TYR A 132 0.60 -13.82 16.61
CA TYR A 132 0.49 -14.10 15.18
C TYR A 132 1.15 -15.44 14.82
N LYS A 133 0.63 -16.08 13.77
CA LYS A 133 1.14 -17.36 13.25
C LYS A 133 1.55 -17.21 11.79
N PRO A 134 2.50 -18.02 11.30
CA PRO A 134 2.80 -18.11 9.88
C PRO A 134 1.53 -18.40 9.07
N ARG A 135 1.29 -17.64 8.00
CA ARG A 135 0.13 -17.78 7.12
C ARG A 135 0.56 -17.76 5.65
N LYS A 136 -0.23 -18.40 4.79
CA LYS A 136 -0.04 -18.38 3.33
C LYS A 136 -0.77 -17.19 2.71
N TRP A 137 -0.09 -16.56 1.76
CA TRP A 137 -0.55 -15.39 1.04
C TRP A 137 -0.22 -15.55 -0.44
N ILE A 138 -0.91 -14.80 -1.30
CA ILE A 138 -0.58 -14.73 -2.72
C ILE A 138 -0.59 -13.27 -3.18
N GLY A 139 0.45 -12.91 -3.93
CA GLY A 139 0.58 -11.61 -4.56
C GLY A 139 0.05 -11.62 -5.99
N SER A 140 -0.81 -10.66 -6.33
CA SER A 140 -1.19 -10.38 -7.71
C SER A 140 -0.34 -9.24 -8.28
N CYS A 141 0.45 -9.52 -9.32
CA CYS A 141 1.22 -8.50 -10.05
C CYS A 141 0.60 -8.15 -11.42
N SER A 142 -0.57 -8.70 -11.73
CA SER A 142 -1.29 -8.44 -12.97
C SER A 142 -2.71 -8.00 -12.65
N HIS A 143 -3.01 -6.75 -12.99
CA HIS A 143 -4.33 -6.17 -12.81
C HIS A 143 -5.39 -6.96 -13.59
N TRP A 144 -6.63 -6.96 -13.12
CA TRP A 144 -7.72 -7.71 -13.76
C TRP A 144 -8.04 -7.22 -15.17
N ILE A 145 -7.73 -5.96 -15.48
CA ILE A 145 -7.69 -5.44 -16.86
C ILE A 145 -6.35 -5.83 -17.50
N ALA A 146 -6.18 -7.13 -17.74
CA ALA A 146 -4.91 -7.75 -18.09
C ALA A 146 -4.27 -7.19 -19.37
N MET A 147 -5.07 -6.71 -20.34
CA MET A 147 -4.54 -6.19 -21.61
C MET A 147 -3.70 -4.92 -21.44
N ILE A 148 -4.02 -4.07 -20.46
CA ILE A 148 -3.32 -2.79 -20.25
C ILE A 148 -2.48 -2.79 -18.96
N ASN A 149 -2.82 -3.64 -17.98
CA ASN A 149 -2.16 -3.74 -16.67
C ASN A 149 -1.80 -2.37 -16.07
N PRO A 150 -2.81 -1.51 -15.80
CA PRO A 150 -2.59 -0.08 -15.56
C PRO A 150 -1.89 0.21 -14.24
N LEU A 151 -1.85 -0.76 -13.32
CA LEU A 151 -1.18 -0.71 -12.02
C LEU A 151 0.07 -1.62 -11.94
N GLY A 152 0.54 -2.13 -13.09
CA GLY A 152 1.60 -3.15 -13.17
C GLY A 152 2.99 -2.72 -12.66
N THR A 153 3.21 -1.43 -12.41
CA THR A 153 4.44 -0.89 -11.80
C THR A 153 4.18 -0.03 -10.57
N LEU A 154 2.94 0.40 -10.34
CA LEU A 154 2.59 1.30 -9.23
C LEU A 154 3.05 0.76 -7.87
N ALA A 155 2.81 -0.52 -7.58
CA ALA A 155 3.23 -1.12 -6.32
C ALA A 155 4.76 -1.09 -6.11
N ALA A 156 5.53 -1.31 -7.16
CA ALA A 156 7.00 -1.25 -7.07
C ALA A 156 7.50 0.18 -6.90
N VAL A 157 6.86 1.18 -7.54
CA VAL A 157 7.15 2.61 -7.31
C VAL A 157 6.85 2.98 -5.87
N SER A 158 5.63 2.69 -5.41
CA SER A 158 5.16 2.95 -4.05
C SER A 158 6.05 2.31 -2.98
N TYR A 159 6.53 1.09 -3.23
CA TYR A 159 7.42 0.38 -2.29
C TYR A 159 8.78 1.09 -2.13
N VAL A 160 9.35 1.60 -3.22
CA VAL A 160 10.61 2.37 -3.17
C VAL A 160 10.39 3.72 -2.47
N LEU A 161 9.30 4.42 -2.79
CA LEU A 161 8.94 5.70 -2.15
C LEU A 161 8.70 5.52 -0.64
N LEU A 162 7.97 4.49 -0.23
CA LEU A 162 7.77 4.19 1.18
C LEU A 162 9.08 3.90 1.90
N GLY A 163 10.05 3.28 1.22
CA GLY A 163 11.37 3.04 1.78
C GLY A 163 12.11 4.33 2.15
N ASP A 164 12.06 5.32 1.24
CA ASP A 164 12.60 6.66 1.47
C ASP A 164 11.86 7.42 2.57
N GLU A 165 10.52 7.39 2.55
CA GLU A 165 9.67 8.03 3.56
C GLU A 165 9.92 7.45 4.96
N PHE A 166 10.02 6.12 5.08
CA PHE A 166 10.30 5.45 6.35
C PHE A 166 11.68 5.84 6.88
N PHE A 167 12.70 5.81 6.04
CA PHE A 167 14.05 6.18 6.45
C PHE A 167 14.13 7.67 6.83
N THR A 168 13.49 8.55 6.07
CA THR A 168 13.41 9.98 6.39
C THR A 168 12.72 10.23 7.73
N ALA A 169 11.64 9.50 8.03
CA ALA A 169 10.89 9.63 9.27
C ALA A 169 11.63 9.07 10.51
N THR A 170 12.49 8.06 10.34
CA THR A 170 13.07 7.31 11.47
C THR A 170 14.58 7.46 11.64
N GLY A 171 15.31 7.77 10.56
CA GLY A 171 16.77 7.75 10.53
C GLY A 171 17.39 6.36 10.77
N ASP A 172 16.62 5.27 10.70
CA ASP A 172 17.08 3.91 11.04
C ASP A 172 18.02 3.34 9.95
N GLN A 173 19.31 3.59 10.11
CA GLN A 173 20.37 3.12 9.21
C GLN A 173 20.47 1.58 9.15
N ALA A 174 20.22 0.91 10.28
CA ALA A 174 20.30 -0.54 10.35
C ALA A 174 19.16 -1.18 9.55
N TRP A 175 17.95 -0.62 9.70
CA TRP A 175 16.81 -0.99 8.87
C TRP A 175 17.09 -0.74 7.39
N LEU A 176 17.56 0.46 7.01
CA LEU A 176 17.82 0.77 5.60
C LEU A 176 18.83 -0.21 5.00
N THR A 177 19.94 -0.47 5.71
CA THR A 177 20.96 -1.44 5.27
C THR A 177 20.35 -2.82 5.05
N ALA A 178 19.46 -3.27 5.95
CA ALA A 178 18.80 -4.56 5.83
C ALA A 178 17.80 -4.61 4.65
N LYS A 179 17.11 -3.51 4.34
CA LYS A 179 16.08 -3.44 3.29
C LYS A 179 16.60 -3.06 1.91
N LEU A 180 17.80 -2.50 1.83
CA LEU A 180 18.41 -2.03 0.59
C LEU A 180 18.42 -3.10 -0.52
N PRO A 181 18.74 -4.39 -0.26
CA PRO A 181 18.69 -5.41 -1.30
C PRO A 181 17.29 -5.59 -1.92
N SER A 182 16.22 -5.47 -1.13
CA SER A 182 14.84 -5.55 -1.64
C SER A 182 14.46 -4.30 -2.44
N LEU A 183 14.79 -3.13 -1.91
CA LEU A 183 14.56 -1.84 -2.58
C LEU A 183 15.28 -1.77 -3.93
N GLU A 184 16.53 -2.23 -4.00
CA GLU A 184 17.30 -2.30 -5.25
C GLU A 184 16.66 -3.25 -6.28
N ARG A 185 16.13 -4.40 -5.85
CA ARG A 185 15.41 -5.31 -6.77
C ARG A 185 14.17 -4.64 -7.33
N ALA A 186 13.39 -3.94 -6.51
CA ALA A 186 12.22 -3.18 -6.97
C ALA A 186 12.63 -2.08 -7.96
N ALA A 187 13.70 -1.34 -7.68
CA ALA A 187 14.24 -0.33 -8.60
C ALA A 187 14.72 -0.94 -9.92
N LYS A 188 15.43 -2.07 -9.89
CA LYS A 188 15.87 -2.80 -11.09
C LYS A 188 14.69 -3.35 -11.89
N TYR A 189 13.65 -3.84 -11.22
CA TYR A 189 12.40 -4.20 -11.86
C TYR A 189 11.82 -2.99 -12.61
N LEU A 190 11.65 -1.84 -11.97
CA LEU A 190 11.14 -0.62 -12.61
C LEU A 190 11.97 -0.22 -13.84
N LEU A 191 13.30 -0.26 -13.74
CA LEU A 191 14.20 0.01 -14.86
C LEU A 191 13.98 -0.96 -16.03
N SER A 192 13.72 -2.25 -15.75
CA SER A 192 13.40 -3.24 -16.79
C SER A 192 12.07 -2.96 -17.51
N ARG A 193 11.20 -2.14 -16.92
CA ARG A 193 9.91 -1.74 -17.51
C ARG A 193 9.99 -0.47 -18.35
N LYS A 194 11.16 0.18 -18.40
CA LYS A 194 11.39 1.38 -19.20
C LYS A 194 11.35 1.02 -20.69
N SER A 195 10.43 1.62 -21.42
CA SER A 195 10.34 1.44 -22.87
C SER A 195 11.40 2.26 -23.61
N THR A 196 11.51 2.07 -24.93
CA THR A 196 12.51 2.76 -25.77
C THR A 196 12.39 4.28 -25.77
N ASN A 197 11.18 4.82 -25.55
CA ASN A 197 10.96 6.27 -25.42
C ASN A 197 11.32 6.82 -24.01
N GLY A 198 11.77 5.94 -23.11
CA GLY A 198 12.19 6.28 -21.76
C GLY A 198 11.08 6.31 -20.71
N LEU A 199 9.83 6.03 -21.08
CA LEU A 199 8.69 6.01 -20.16
C LEU A 199 8.47 4.62 -19.56
N ILE A 200 7.90 4.60 -18.34
CA ILE A 200 7.44 3.40 -17.63
C ILE A 200 5.91 3.45 -17.58
N ALA A 201 5.24 2.41 -18.13
CA ALA A 201 3.79 2.27 -18.04
C ALA A 201 3.36 1.54 -16.76
N GLY A 202 2.07 1.60 -16.43
CA GLY A 202 1.49 0.81 -15.34
C GLY A 202 1.60 1.46 -13.94
N ALA A 203 1.88 2.76 -13.87
CA ALA A 203 2.00 3.48 -12.60
C ALA A 203 0.68 4.14 -12.15
N GLY A 204 -0.47 3.79 -12.74
CA GLY A 204 -1.77 4.35 -12.35
C GLY A 204 -1.99 5.83 -12.65
N PHE A 205 -1.02 6.53 -13.26
CA PHE A 205 -1.24 7.87 -13.78
C PHE A 205 -2.09 7.77 -15.06
N TYR A 206 -3.39 7.99 -14.92
CA TYR A 206 -4.30 8.13 -16.04
C TYR A 206 -3.88 9.37 -16.85
N THR A 207 -3.51 9.18 -18.12
CA THR A 207 -3.34 10.26 -19.10
C THR A 207 -4.64 10.52 -19.83
#